data_AF-A0AAJ5D2F3-F1
#
_entry.id   AF-A0AAJ5D2F3-F1
#
_cell.length_a   1.000
_cell.length_b   1.000
_cell.length_c   1.000
_cell.angle_alpha   90.00
_cell.angle_beta   90.00
_cell.angle_gamma   90.00
#
_symmetry.space_group_name_H-M   'P 1'
#
loop_
_entity.id
_entity.type
_entity.pdbx_description
1 polymer ?
#
loop_
_entity_poly.entity_id
_entity_poly.type
_entity_poly.pdbx_seq_one_letter_code
_entity_poly.pdbx_strand_id
1 'polypeptide(L)'
;MNIGQAAQASGVTAKMIRYYESIGLMPPSPRSEAGYRRYGEQDLHLLRFIRQARRLGFGIDQIRQLLALWQDRGRSSAQVKALAQSHVDELNQRIGELVAMRDTLSHLAVHCHGDDRPDCPILEGIAAADLPCHTGHSGAATSEQCTGAATSGATPQQATSAAGAAGGSAADDDAQIEHAPPR
;
A
#
# COMPACT_ATOMS: atom_id res chain seq x y z
N MET A 1 28.44 19.48 -6.67
CA MET A 1 28.33 18.77 -7.97
C MET A 1 27.23 19.40 -8.83
N ASN A 2 27.30 19.25 -10.16
CA ASN A 2 26.24 19.73 -11.07
C ASN A 2 25.05 18.73 -11.13
N ILE A 3 23.96 19.08 -11.81
CA ILE A 3 22.76 18.22 -11.89
C ILE A 3 23.01 16.89 -12.60
N GLY A 4 23.90 16.85 -13.60
CA GLY A 4 24.23 15.64 -14.33
C GLY A 4 25.01 14.66 -13.45
N GLN A 5 25.99 15.16 -12.71
CA GLN A 5 26.74 14.42 -11.71
C GLN A 5 25.83 13.92 -10.59
N ALA A 6 24.92 14.76 -10.10
CA ALA A 6 23.95 14.37 -9.07
C ALA A 6 23.01 13.27 -9.56
N ALA A 7 22.56 13.36 -10.81
CA ALA A 7 21.72 12.35 -11.44
C ALA A 7 22.42 11.00 -11.54
N GLN A 8 23.68 10.99 -11.97
CA GLN A 8 24.48 9.77 -12.05
C GLN A 8 24.75 9.16 -10.67
N ALA A 9 25.10 9.98 -9.68
CA ALA A 9 25.42 9.53 -8.33
C ALA A 9 24.20 9.03 -7.53
N SER A 10 23.03 9.64 -7.72
CA SER A 10 21.78 9.22 -7.06
C SER A 10 21.01 8.13 -7.82
N GLY A 11 21.29 7.98 -9.12
CA GLY A 11 20.52 7.15 -10.04
C GLY A 11 19.08 7.66 -10.27
N VAL A 12 18.87 8.96 -10.09
CA VAL A 12 17.63 9.68 -10.43
C VAL A 12 17.90 10.54 -11.66
N THR A 13 17.02 10.56 -12.64
CA THR A 13 17.24 11.37 -13.85
C THR A 13 17.23 12.87 -13.54
N ALA A 14 17.99 13.68 -14.28
CA ALA A 14 18.02 15.13 -14.09
C ALA A 14 16.62 15.79 -14.23
N LYS A 15 15.75 15.22 -15.08
CA LYS A 15 14.34 15.63 -15.19
C LYS A 15 13.59 15.42 -13.88
N MET A 16 13.75 14.26 -13.24
CA MET A 16 13.11 13.94 -11.97
C MET A 16 13.67 14.78 -10.81
N ILE A 17 14.96 15.10 -10.81
CA ILE A 17 15.54 16.02 -9.82
C ILE A 17 14.84 17.39 -9.89
N ARG A 18 14.70 17.96 -11.09
CA ARG A 18 13.97 19.22 -11.29
C ARG A 18 12.51 19.12 -10.88
N TYR A 19 11.87 17.98 -11.18
CA TYR A 19 10.50 17.74 -10.77
C TYR A 19 10.37 17.73 -9.24
N TYR A 20 11.24 17.01 -8.53
CA TYR A 20 11.24 16.97 -7.06
C TYR A 20 11.50 18.34 -6.42
N GLU A 21 12.35 19.17 -7.01
CA GLU A 21 12.50 20.58 -6.61
C GLU A 21 11.19 21.36 -6.84
N SER A 22 10.54 21.18 -7.99
CA SER A 22 9.32 21.94 -8.35
C SER A 22 8.12 21.66 -7.44
N ILE A 23 8.02 20.43 -6.92
CA ILE A 23 6.98 20.02 -5.97
C ILE A 23 7.43 20.25 -4.50
N GLY A 24 8.60 20.85 -4.27
CA GLY A 24 9.12 21.14 -2.94
C GLY A 24 9.42 19.89 -2.11
N LEU A 25 9.79 18.77 -2.74
CA LEU A 25 10.23 17.56 -2.04
C LEU A 25 11.72 17.62 -1.66
N MET A 26 12.47 18.50 -2.33
CA MET A 26 13.86 18.81 -2.08
C MET A 26 14.00 20.32 -1.82
N PRO A 27 14.80 20.75 -0.84
CA PRO A 27 15.11 22.17 -0.69
C PRO A 27 15.76 22.70 -1.99
N PRO A 28 15.46 23.94 -2.39
CA PRO A 28 16.04 24.52 -3.58
C PRO A 28 17.57 24.59 -3.43
N SER A 29 18.29 23.98 -4.36
CA SER A 29 19.76 24.00 -4.37
C SER A 29 20.28 25.44 -4.49
N PRO A 30 21.28 25.86 -3.69
CA PRO A 30 21.88 27.17 -3.81
C PRO A 30 22.49 27.35 -5.20
N ARG A 31 22.25 28.53 -5.78
CA ARG A 31 22.88 28.92 -7.04
C ARG A 31 24.31 29.34 -6.75
N SER A 32 25.26 28.88 -7.56
CA SER A 32 26.62 29.42 -7.55
C SER A 32 26.61 30.86 -8.08
N GLU A 33 27.71 31.59 -7.86
CA GLU A 33 27.93 32.92 -8.44
C GLU A 33 27.82 32.93 -9.98
N ALA A 34 28.11 31.79 -10.62
CA ALA A 34 27.96 31.57 -12.05
C ALA A 34 26.53 31.15 -12.49
N GLY A 35 25.55 31.15 -11.57
CA GLY A 35 24.14 30.86 -11.86
C GLY A 35 23.75 29.38 -11.94
N TYR A 36 24.69 28.45 -11.71
CA TYR A 36 24.43 27.00 -11.77
C TYR A 36 23.97 26.45 -10.41
N ARG A 37 23.03 25.49 -10.41
CA ARG A 37 22.65 24.73 -9.20
C ARG A 37 23.77 23.82 -8.75
N ARG A 38 24.06 23.81 -7.45
CA ARG A 38 25.06 22.93 -6.81
C ARG A 38 24.40 21.97 -5.83
N TYR A 39 24.55 20.67 -6.11
CA TYR A 39 24.12 19.61 -5.20
C TYR A 39 25.29 19.21 -4.29
N GLY A 40 24.99 18.96 -3.02
CA GLY A 40 25.90 18.42 -2.02
C GLY A 40 25.66 16.94 -1.73
N GLU A 41 26.40 16.38 -0.78
CA GLU A 41 26.23 14.99 -0.38
C GLU A 41 24.87 14.75 0.30
N GLN A 42 24.40 15.72 1.09
CA GLN A 42 23.08 15.66 1.72
C GLN A 42 21.95 15.54 0.69
N ASP A 43 22.04 16.27 -0.43
CA ASP A 43 21.07 16.17 -1.53
C ASP A 43 21.11 14.80 -2.18
N LEU A 44 22.30 14.19 -2.31
CA LEU A 44 22.42 12.83 -2.83
C LEU A 44 21.78 11.79 -1.91
N HIS A 45 21.97 11.92 -0.59
CA HIS A 45 21.30 11.05 0.38
C HIS A 45 19.78 11.20 0.28
N LEU A 46 19.29 12.43 0.15
CA LEU A 46 17.87 12.73 -0.02
C LEU A 46 17.30 12.13 -1.32
N LEU A 47 18.01 12.29 -2.45
CA LEU A 47 17.62 11.70 -3.73
C LEU A 47 17.58 10.17 -3.68
N ARG A 48 18.58 9.54 -3.05
CA ARG A 48 18.63 8.09 -2.86
C ARG A 48 17.46 7.60 -1.99
N PHE A 49 17.13 8.35 -0.94
CA PHE A 49 15.96 8.07 -0.10
C PHE A 49 14.65 8.12 -0.90
N ILE A 50 14.42 9.21 -1.63
CA ILE A 50 13.21 9.38 -2.46
C ILE A 50 13.10 8.25 -3.48
N ARG A 51 14.21 7.89 -4.14
CA ARG A 51 14.25 6.77 -5.10
C ARG A 51 13.84 5.45 -4.45
N GLN A 52 14.37 5.14 -3.27
CA GLN A 52 14.05 3.89 -2.57
C GLN A 52 12.60 3.88 -2.09
N ALA A 53 12.07 4.99 -1.57
CA ALA A 53 10.68 5.08 -1.16
C ALA A 53 9.72 4.92 -2.35
N ARG A 54 10.02 5.53 -3.51
CA ARG A 54 9.28 5.29 -4.76
C ARG A 54 9.32 3.82 -5.19
N ARG A 55 10.45 3.14 -5.01
CA ARG A 55 10.59 1.70 -5.33
C ARG A 55 9.71 0.81 -4.45
N LEU A 56 9.44 1.23 -3.22
CA LEU A 56 8.53 0.54 -2.28
C LEU A 56 7.05 0.89 -2.53
N GLY A 57 6.75 1.71 -3.53
CA GLY A 57 5.38 2.08 -3.88
C GLY A 57 4.81 3.24 -3.07
N PHE A 58 5.62 3.93 -2.25
CA PHE A 58 5.13 5.12 -1.55
C PHE A 58 4.75 6.24 -2.52
N GLY A 59 3.60 6.85 -2.25
CA GLY A 59 3.13 8.06 -2.92
C GLY A 59 4.01 9.27 -2.58
N ILE A 60 3.90 10.34 -3.38
CA ILE A 60 4.67 11.58 -3.15
C ILE A 60 4.38 12.20 -1.78
N ASP A 61 3.12 12.17 -1.34
CA ASP A 61 2.71 12.73 -0.05
C ASP A 61 3.24 11.91 1.13
N GLN A 62 3.19 10.57 1.03
CA GLN A 62 3.80 9.68 2.03
C GLN A 62 5.33 9.88 2.09
N ILE A 63 5.99 10.08 0.95
CA ILE A 63 7.43 10.38 0.91
C ILE A 63 7.71 11.70 1.61
N ARG A 64 6.87 12.73 1.44
CA ARG A 64 7.03 14.01 2.17
C ARG A 64 6.94 13.81 3.68
N GLN A 65 5.98 13.02 4.15
CA GLN A 65 5.85 12.70 5.58
C GLN A 65 7.07 11.93 6.08
N LEU A 66 7.53 10.92 5.35
CA LEU A 66 8.74 10.17 5.65
C LEU A 66 9.98 11.07 5.72
N LEU A 67 10.09 12.06 4.84
CA LEU A 67 11.19 13.02 4.82
C LEU A 67 11.16 13.97 6.02
N ALA A 68 9.97 14.48 6.38
CA ALA A 68 9.81 15.31 7.56
C ALA A 68 10.23 14.54 8.83
N LEU A 69 9.80 13.29 8.95
CA LEU A 69 10.23 12.39 10.02
C LEU A 69 11.74 12.12 9.93
N TRP A 70 12.30 11.91 8.74
CA TRP A 70 13.72 11.60 8.58
C TRP A 70 14.66 12.73 8.99
N GLN A 71 14.25 13.98 8.76
CA GLN A 71 15.01 15.17 9.14
C GLN A 71 14.93 15.48 10.63
N ASP A 72 13.87 15.05 11.32
CA ASP A 72 13.74 15.19 12.75
C ASP A 72 14.64 14.18 13.50
N ARG A 73 15.68 14.70 14.16
CA ARG A 73 16.66 13.92 14.94
C ARG A 73 16.13 13.52 16.32
N GLY A 74 15.03 14.11 16.80
CA GLY A 74 14.41 13.83 18.11
C GLY A 74 13.19 12.91 18.05
N ARG A 75 12.89 12.34 16.89
CA ARG A 75 11.65 11.60 16.64
C ARG A 75 11.51 10.31 17.45
N SER A 76 10.25 9.96 17.74
CA SER A 76 9.89 8.60 18.12
C SER A 76 9.82 7.69 16.88
N SER A 77 10.45 6.52 16.96
CA SER A 77 10.37 5.49 15.90
C SER A 77 8.94 4.98 15.66
N ALA A 78 8.02 5.25 16.60
CA ALA A 78 6.62 4.88 16.54
C ALA A 78 5.90 5.48 15.32
N GLN A 79 6.12 6.75 14.98
CA GLN A 79 5.45 7.39 13.85
C GLN A 79 5.90 6.81 12.50
N VAL A 80 7.21 6.54 12.36
CA VAL A 80 7.75 5.91 11.14
C VAL A 80 7.19 4.50 10.99
N LYS A 81 7.12 3.74 12.10
CA LYS A 81 6.56 2.40 12.11
C LYS A 81 5.07 2.40 11.73
N ALA A 82 4.28 3.32 12.27
CA ALA A 82 2.86 3.44 11.96
C ALA A 82 2.63 3.73 10.46
N LEU A 83 3.40 4.65 9.87
CA LEU A 83 3.30 4.96 8.45
C LEU A 83 3.70 3.77 7.56
N ALA A 84 4.76 3.05 7.93
CA ALA A 84 5.17 1.85 7.22
C ALA A 84 4.11 0.74 7.32
N GLN A 85 3.50 0.55 8.50
CA GLN A 85 2.46 -0.46 8.70
C GLN A 85 1.19 -0.14 7.90
N SER A 86 0.75 1.11 7.90
CA SER A 86 -0.39 1.55 7.08
C SER A 86 -0.17 1.23 5.59
N HIS A 87 1.03 1.49 5.07
CA HIS A 87 1.35 1.18 3.67
C HIS A 87 1.41 -0.34 3.41
N VAL A 88 1.89 -1.12 4.37
CA VAL A 88 1.84 -2.59 4.29
C VAL A 88 0.39 -3.07 4.23
N ASP A 89 -0.50 -2.50 5.03
CA ASP A 89 -1.92 -2.87 5.06
C ASP A 89 -2.62 -2.50 3.74
N GLU A 90 -2.34 -1.31 3.18
CA GLU A 90 -2.80 -0.90 1.84
C GLU A 90 -2.32 -1.85 0.75
N LEU A 91 -1.04 -2.26 0.79
CA LEU A 91 -0.49 -3.23 -0.16
C LEU A 91 -1.17 -4.61 -0.02
N ASN A 92 -1.40 -5.07 1.20
CA ASN A 92 -2.08 -6.35 1.47
C ASN A 92 -3.52 -6.34 0.94
N GLN A 93 -4.25 -5.24 1.12
CA GLN A 93 -5.58 -5.07 0.53
C GLN A 93 -5.50 -5.18 -0.99
N ARG A 94 -4.57 -4.45 -1.62
CA ARG A 94 -4.42 -4.48 -3.08
C ARG A 94 -4.01 -5.85 -3.60
N ILE A 95 -3.16 -6.57 -2.86
CA ILE A 95 -2.80 -7.96 -3.16
C ILE A 95 -4.04 -8.84 -3.12
N GLY A 96 -4.90 -8.70 -2.11
CA GLY A 96 -6.16 -9.43 -2.00
C GLY A 96 -7.07 -9.22 -3.21
N GLU A 97 -7.26 -7.96 -3.63
CA GLU A 97 -8.02 -7.61 -4.83
C GLU A 97 -7.42 -8.23 -6.10
N LEU A 98 -6.10 -8.14 -6.28
CA LEU A 98 -5.39 -8.70 -7.44
C LEU A 98 -5.43 -10.22 -7.46
N VAL A 99 -5.34 -10.88 -6.30
CA VAL A 99 -5.50 -12.33 -6.17
C VAL A 99 -6.91 -12.75 -6.55
N ALA A 100 -7.95 -12.06 -6.07
CA ALA A 100 -9.33 -12.35 -6.43
C ALA A 100 -9.57 -12.20 -7.95
N MET A 101 -9.07 -11.12 -8.57
CA MET A 101 -9.15 -10.93 -10.02
C MET A 101 -8.42 -12.04 -10.79
N ARG A 102 -7.19 -12.39 -10.37
CA ARG A 102 -6.42 -13.49 -10.97
C ARG A 102 -7.17 -14.81 -10.88
N ASP A 103 -7.75 -15.11 -9.72
CA ASP A 103 -8.41 -16.39 -9.47
C ASP A 103 -9.68 -16.52 -10.30
N THR A 104 -10.46 -15.44 -10.45
CA THR A 104 -11.59 -15.39 -11.39
C THR A 104 -11.15 -15.66 -12.83
N LEU A 105 -10.13 -14.94 -13.32
CA LEU A 105 -9.63 -15.14 -14.68
C LEU A 105 -9.06 -16.55 -14.89
N SER A 106 -8.35 -17.07 -13.89
CA SER A 106 -7.78 -18.41 -13.93
C SER A 106 -8.87 -19.48 -13.95
N HIS A 107 -9.94 -19.30 -13.17
CA HIS A 107 -11.11 -20.16 -13.19
C HIS A 107 -11.77 -20.16 -14.58
N LEU A 108 -12.04 -18.99 -15.17
CA LEU A 108 -12.62 -18.90 -16.51
C LEU A 108 -11.72 -19.52 -17.58
N ALA A 109 -10.40 -19.33 -17.46
CA ALA A 109 -9.44 -19.91 -18.40
C ALA A 109 -9.42 -21.45 -18.37
N VAL A 110 -9.53 -22.07 -17.19
CA VAL A 110 -9.60 -23.54 -17.06
C VAL A 110 -10.84 -24.13 -17.74
N HIS A 111 -11.95 -23.38 -17.76
CA HIS A 111 -13.20 -23.82 -18.37
C HIS A 111 -13.27 -23.51 -19.87
N CYS A 112 -12.30 -22.76 -20.40
CA CYS A 112 -12.20 -22.50 -21.83
C CYS A 112 -11.43 -23.61 -22.53
N HIS A 113 -12.00 -24.20 -23.57
CA HIS A 113 -11.36 -25.26 -24.34
C HIS A 113 -10.23 -24.75 -25.25
N GLY A 114 -10.22 -23.46 -25.59
CA GLY A 114 -9.17 -22.83 -26.39
C GLY A 114 -9.10 -23.34 -27.84
N ASP A 115 -10.23 -23.78 -28.41
CA ASP A 115 -10.36 -24.26 -29.77
C ASP A 115 -11.02 -23.22 -30.69
N ASP A 116 -11.22 -23.54 -31.97
CA ASP A 116 -11.83 -22.65 -32.97
C ASP A 116 -13.37 -22.49 -32.80
N ARG A 117 -13.91 -22.83 -31.62
CA ARG A 117 -15.34 -22.68 -31.34
C ARG A 117 -15.68 -21.25 -30.90
N PRO A 118 -16.88 -20.76 -31.25
CA PRO A 118 -17.33 -19.43 -30.83
C PRO A 118 -17.74 -19.37 -29.35
N ASP A 119 -18.03 -20.52 -28.73
CA ASP A 119 -18.48 -20.62 -27.35
C ASP A 119 -17.30 -20.45 -26.38
N CYS A 120 -17.16 -19.26 -25.81
CA CYS A 120 -16.03 -18.91 -24.94
C CYS A 120 -16.53 -18.53 -23.53
N PRO A 121 -16.38 -19.42 -22.53
CA PRO A 121 -16.78 -19.17 -21.15
C PRO A 121 -16.12 -17.95 -20.51
N ILE A 122 -14.96 -17.50 -21.03
CA ILE A 122 -14.27 -16.29 -20.56
C ILE A 122 -15.09 -15.04 -20.91
N LEU A 123 -15.60 -14.94 -22.15
CA LEU A 123 -16.38 -13.79 -22.59
C LEU A 123 -17.73 -13.73 -21.87
N GLU A 124 -18.37 -14.88 -21.69
CA GLU A 124 -19.62 -15.00 -20.92
C GLU A 124 -19.41 -14.63 -19.45
N GLY A 125 -18.34 -15.11 -18.81
CA GLY A 125 -18.02 -14.81 -17.41
C GLY A 125 -17.72 -13.34 -17.15
N ILE A 126 -17.01 -12.66 -18.07
CA ILE A 126 -16.74 -11.22 -17.96
C ILE A 126 -18.01 -10.41 -18.19
N ALA A 127 -18.85 -10.79 -19.16
CA ALA A 127 -20.12 -10.12 -19.43
C ALA A 127 -21.13 -10.28 -18.27
N ALA A 128 -21.06 -11.38 -17.53
CA ALA A 128 -21.92 -11.64 -16.37
C ALA A 128 -21.46 -10.91 -15.09
N ALA A 129 -20.17 -10.58 -14.95
CA ALA A 129 -19.61 -9.99 -13.74
C ALA A 129 -20.03 -8.53 -13.47
N ASP A 130 -20.54 -7.81 -14.48
CA ASP A 130 -21.05 -6.43 -14.36
C ASP A 130 -22.54 -6.35 -13.95
N LEU A 131 -23.22 -7.49 -13.80
CA LEU A 131 -24.62 -7.53 -13.40
C LEU A 131 -24.71 -7.77 -11.89
N PRO A 132 -25.11 -6.78 -11.07
CA PRO A 132 -25.37 -7.03 -9.66
C PRO A 132 -26.46 -8.08 -9.58
N CYS A 133 -26.16 -9.18 -8.88
CA CYS A 133 -27.03 -10.30 -8.57
C CYS A 133 -28.53 -9.97 -8.66
N HIS A 134 -29.12 -10.23 -9.83
CA HIS A 134 -30.55 -10.37 -9.99
C HIS A 134 -30.82 -11.81 -10.40
N THR A 135 -31.28 -12.55 -9.39
CA THR A 135 -32.44 -13.45 -9.48
C THR A 135 -32.41 -14.52 -10.57
N GLY A 136 -32.17 -15.76 -10.13
CA GLY A 136 -33.11 -16.88 -10.30
C GLY A 136 -33.63 -17.22 -11.70
N HIS A 137 -33.47 -18.51 -12.02
CA HIS A 137 -34.17 -19.31 -13.05
C HIS A 137 -33.66 -19.21 -14.50
N SER A 138 -33.10 -20.32 -14.98
CA SER A 138 -33.88 -21.21 -15.85
C SER A 138 -33.36 -22.65 -15.79
N GLY A 139 -33.79 -23.39 -14.76
CA GLY A 139 -33.86 -24.84 -14.78
C GLY A 139 -35.33 -25.21 -14.98
N ALA A 140 -35.64 -25.85 -16.10
CA ALA A 140 -37.00 -26.26 -16.45
C ALA A 140 -37.55 -27.23 -15.40
N ALA A 141 -38.67 -26.82 -14.80
CA ALA A 141 -39.43 -27.60 -13.85
C ALA A 141 -40.13 -28.79 -14.52
N THR A 142 -40.14 -29.93 -13.84
CA THR A 142 -41.37 -30.73 -13.75
C THR A 142 -41.53 -31.15 -12.29
N SER A 143 -42.68 -30.74 -11.77
CA SER A 143 -43.22 -30.85 -10.42
C SER A 143 -43.05 -32.20 -9.74
N GLU A 144 -42.64 -32.19 -8.47
CA GLU A 144 -43.37 -32.86 -7.39
C GLU A 144 -42.88 -32.43 -5.99
N GLN A 145 -43.84 -31.90 -5.21
CA GLN A 145 -43.96 -31.97 -3.75
C GLN A 145 -43.09 -31.04 -2.88
N CYS A 146 -43.70 -29.91 -2.50
CA CYS A 146 -43.35 -29.12 -1.32
C CYS A 146 -44.52 -29.16 -0.34
N THR A 147 -44.37 -29.88 0.79
CA THR A 147 -45.26 -29.78 1.95
C THR A 147 -44.45 -29.72 3.24
N GLY A 148 -44.80 -28.79 4.12
CA GLY A 148 -44.28 -28.60 5.49
C GLY A 148 -43.22 -27.50 5.59
N ALA A 149 -43.51 -26.24 5.91
CA ALA A 149 -44.07 -25.67 7.15
C ALA A 149 -43.28 -26.04 8.41
N ALA A 150 -42.40 -25.13 8.86
CA ALA A 150 -42.05 -24.98 10.27
C ALA A 150 -41.52 -23.56 10.54
N THR A 151 -42.39 -22.80 11.21
CA THR A 151 -42.16 -21.54 11.93
C THR A 151 -41.23 -21.71 13.13
N SER A 152 -40.59 -20.59 13.53
CA SER A 152 -40.02 -20.19 14.85
C SER A 152 -38.64 -19.56 14.62
N GLY A 153 -38.35 -18.28 14.86
CA GLY A 153 -38.82 -17.36 15.89
C GLY A 153 -37.83 -17.35 17.05
N ALA A 154 -36.91 -16.37 17.12
CA ALA A 154 -36.30 -15.87 18.36
C ALA A 154 -35.25 -14.76 18.09
N THR A 155 -35.61 -13.52 18.44
CA THR A 155 -34.70 -12.44 18.84
C THR A 155 -34.84 -12.29 20.36
N PRO A 156 -33.75 -12.15 21.14
CA PRO A 156 -33.47 -10.88 21.85
C PRO A 156 -31.94 -10.59 21.92
N GLN A 157 -31.44 -9.36 21.74
CA GLN A 157 -31.44 -8.17 22.61
C GLN A 157 -30.47 -8.24 23.83
N GLN A 158 -29.37 -7.48 23.69
CA GLN A 158 -28.60 -6.67 24.67
C GLN A 158 -28.36 -7.14 26.13
N ALA A 159 -27.08 -7.08 26.54
CA ALA A 159 -26.59 -6.82 27.91
C ALA A 159 -25.22 -6.11 27.80
N THR A 160 -25.08 -4.79 28.05
CA THR A 160 -24.73 -4.10 29.32
C THR A 160 -23.39 -4.49 29.99
N SER A 161 -22.37 -3.65 29.77
CA SER A 161 -21.40 -3.04 30.72
C SER A 161 -21.00 -3.72 32.05
N ALA A 162 -19.68 -3.80 32.33
CA ALA A 162 -19.03 -3.26 33.56
C ALA A 162 -17.51 -3.59 33.69
N ALA A 163 -16.75 -2.61 34.22
CA ALA A 163 -15.52 -2.69 35.04
C ALA A 163 -14.23 -3.31 34.45
N GLY A 164 -12.99 -2.87 34.71
CA GLY A 164 -12.44 -1.86 35.64
C GLY A 164 -10.99 -2.25 36.04
N ALA A 165 -10.12 -1.25 36.11
CA ALA A 165 -8.88 -1.13 36.94
C ALA A 165 -7.60 -1.98 36.67
N ALA A 166 -6.48 -1.25 36.46
CA ALA A 166 -5.12 -1.37 37.04
C ALA A 166 -4.10 -0.81 36.03
N GLY A 167 -3.22 0.17 36.26
CA GLY A 167 -2.58 0.63 37.51
C GLY A 167 -1.25 -0.09 37.70
N GLY A 168 -0.11 0.53 37.32
CA GLY A 168 1.22 -0.04 37.59
C GLY A 168 2.39 0.68 36.91
N SER A 169 2.99 1.62 37.64
CA SER A 169 4.31 2.24 37.42
C SER A 169 5.44 1.27 37.81
N ALA A 170 6.60 1.34 37.15
CA ALA A 170 7.94 1.48 37.77
C ALA A 170 9.09 0.91 36.91
N ALA A 171 10.26 1.53 37.12
CA ALA A 171 11.64 1.16 36.78
C ALA A 171 12.09 1.48 35.34
N ASP A 172 12.97 2.48 35.12
CA ASP A 172 14.40 2.51 35.49
C ASP A 172 15.13 1.24 35.02
N ASP A 173 15.87 1.33 33.91
CA ASP A 173 17.19 0.71 33.88
C ASP A 173 18.12 1.42 32.87
N ASP A 174 19.22 1.85 33.45
CA ASP A 174 20.32 2.64 32.95
C ASP A 174 21.39 1.65 32.47
N ALA A 175 21.66 1.53 31.17
CA ALA A 175 22.79 0.71 30.70
C ALA A 175 23.34 1.13 29.33
N GLN A 176 24.32 2.02 29.41
CA GLN A 176 25.65 1.90 28.78
C GLN A 176 25.81 1.79 27.25
N ILE A 177 26.38 2.89 26.78
CA ILE A 177 27.30 3.10 25.66
C ILE A 177 28.40 2.02 25.55
N GLU A 178 28.53 1.40 24.36
CA GLU A 178 29.80 1.01 23.68
C GLU A 178 29.47 1.06 22.17
N HIS A 179 30.00 1.94 21.31
CA HIS A 179 31.39 2.25 20.91
C HIS A 179 32.20 1.06 20.38
N ALA A 180 31.97 0.66 19.11
CA ALA A 180 33.00 0.06 18.25
C ALA A 180 32.64 0.13 16.74
N PRO A 181 33.47 0.75 15.89
CA PRO A 181 33.50 0.54 14.44
C PRO A 181 34.78 -0.26 14.01
N PRO A 182 35.12 -0.42 12.72
CA PRO A 182 34.70 -1.51 11.83
C PRO A 182 35.88 -2.37 11.31
N ARG A 183 35.58 -3.35 10.45
CA ARG A 183 36.51 -3.91 9.45
C ARG A 183 35.95 -3.71 8.05
#